data_AF-A0A924H3X1-F1
#
_entry.id   AF-A0A924H3X1-F1
#
_cell.length_a   1.000
_cell.length_b   1.000
_cell.length_c   1.000
_cell.angle_alpha   90.00
_cell.angle_beta   90.00
_cell.angle_gamma   90.00
#
_symmetry.space_group_name_H-M   'P 1'
#
loop_
_entity.id
_entity.type
_entity.pdbx_description
1 polymer ?
#
loop_
_entity_poly.entity_id
_entity_poly.type
_entity_poly.pdbx_seq_one_letter_code
_entity_poly.pdbx_strand_id
1 'polypeptide(L)'
;MKMTTLSIKDIPQQWVALLLKRAARNQRSLEAELKAILESALLAEIGDHRPATHAGSAGSSVWRNPAPLRVGKKRIEQIALEHRQRFPRPIVTGPSATDIIREDRDSH
;
A
#
# COMPACT_ATOMS: atom_id res chain seq x y z
N MET A 1 16.95 -19.90 6.80
CA MET A 1 15.53 -19.76 6.35
C MET A 1 15.31 -20.80 5.26
N LYS A 2 14.28 -21.66 5.36
CA LYS A 2 13.97 -22.62 4.28
C LYS A 2 13.27 -21.85 3.15
N MET A 3 13.86 -21.85 1.96
CA MET A 3 13.25 -21.29 0.75
C MET A 3 12.49 -22.43 0.06
N THR A 4 11.18 -22.27 -0.09
CA THR A 4 10.34 -23.27 -0.79
C THR A 4 9.97 -22.71 -2.15
N THR A 5 10.46 -23.36 -3.21
CA THR A 5 10.12 -23.00 -4.59
C THR A 5 8.87 -23.77 -5.03
N LEU A 6 7.88 -23.07 -5.58
CA LEU A 6 6.69 -23.67 -6.16
C LEU A 6 6.74 -23.51 -7.68
N SER A 7 6.54 -24.61 -8.43
CA SER A 7 6.41 -24.60 -9.89
C SER A 7 4.99 -24.99 -10.28
N ILE A 8 4.33 -24.13 -11.03
CA ILE A 8 2.97 -24.33 -11.52
C ILE A 8 3.05 -24.60 -13.03
N LYS A 9 2.50 -25.74 -13.47
CA LYS A 9 2.49 -26.14 -14.89
C LYS A 9 1.12 -25.91 -15.51
N ASP A 10 1.09 -25.87 -16.84
CA ASP A 10 -0.14 -25.85 -17.65
C ASP A 10 -1.07 -24.65 -17.38
N ILE A 11 -0.49 -23.47 -17.18
CA ILE A 11 -1.26 -22.24 -16.97
C ILE A 11 -1.79 -21.73 -18.31
N PRO A 12 -3.10 -21.53 -18.48
CA PRO A 12 -3.67 -20.90 -19.66
C PRO A 12 -3.07 -19.51 -19.90
N GLN A 13 -2.66 -19.22 -21.14
CA GLN A 13 -1.99 -17.94 -21.48
C GLN A 13 -2.84 -16.72 -21.12
N GLN A 14 -4.17 -16.83 -21.23
CA GLN A 14 -5.12 -15.80 -20.81
C GLN A 14 -5.03 -15.46 -19.31
N TRP A 15 -4.73 -16.42 -18.44
CA TRP A 15 -4.57 -16.15 -17.01
C TRP A 15 -3.25 -15.45 -16.71
N VAL A 16 -2.19 -15.83 -17.42
CA VAL A 16 -0.89 -15.15 -17.33
C VAL A 16 -1.04 -13.68 -17.74
N ALA A 17 -1.76 -13.38 -18.83
CA ALA A 17 -2.01 -12.02 -19.26
C ALA A 17 -2.77 -11.19 -18.20
N LEU A 18 -3.78 -11.77 -17.55
CA LEU A 18 -4.51 -11.12 -16.47
C LEU A 18 -3.64 -10.87 -15.22
N LEU A 19 -2.79 -11.83 -14.86
CA LEU A 19 -1.84 -11.71 -13.75
C LEU A 19 -0.81 -10.60 -14.01
N LEU A 20 -0.25 -10.54 -15.23
CA LEU A 20 0.69 -9.49 -15.62
C LEU A 20 0.03 -8.10 -15.60
N LYS A 21 -1.18 -7.97 -16.16
CA LYS A 21 -1.94 -6.72 -16.11
C LYS A 21 -2.21 -6.27 -14.67
N ARG A 22 -2.53 -7.22 -13.79
CA ARG A 22 -2.77 -6.95 -12.36
C ARG A 22 -1.48 -6.55 -11.63
N ALA A 23 -0.36 -7.23 -11.90
CA ALA A 23 0.95 -6.91 -11.34
C ALA A 23 1.40 -5.50 -11.75
N ALA A 24 1.26 -5.13 -13.03
CA ALA A 24 1.55 -3.79 -13.53
C ALA A 24 0.68 -2.72 -12.84
N ARG A 25 -0.62 -2.99 -12.68
CA ARG A 25 -1.55 -2.10 -11.97
C ARG A 25 -1.15 -1.88 -10.50
N ASN A 26 -0.64 -2.92 -9.84
CA ASN A 26 -0.25 -2.87 -8.44
C ASN A 26 1.21 -2.46 -8.23
N GLN A 27 1.95 -2.16 -9.30
CA GLN A 27 3.38 -1.84 -9.29
C GLN A 27 4.23 -2.90 -8.58
N ARG A 28 3.94 -4.19 -8.85
CA ARG A 28 4.62 -5.34 -8.24
C ARG A 28 5.20 -6.27 -9.30
N SER A 29 6.20 -7.07 -8.91
CA SER A 29 6.65 -8.20 -9.73
C SER A 29 5.56 -9.29 -9.79
N LEU A 30 5.61 -10.16 -10.81
CA LEU A 30 4.66 -11.27 -10.95
C LEU A 30 4.69 -12.21 -9.73
N GLU A 31 5.89 -12.51 -9.23
CA GLU A 31 6.09 -13.34 -8.05
C GLU A 31 5.46 -12.70 -6.79
N ALA A 32 5.68 -11.40 -6.59
CA ALA A 32 5.09 -10.68 -5.47
C ALA A 32 3.55 -10.62 -5.56
N GLU A 33 3.00 -10.51 -6.78
CA GLU A 33 1.55 -10.56 -6.98
C GLU A 33 0.97 -11.94 -6.68
N LEU A 34 1.63 -13.02 -7.13
CA LEU A 34 1.21 -14.40 -6.82
C LEU A 34 1.24 -14.67 -5.32
N LYS A 35 2.31 -14.24 -4.65
CA LYS A 35 2.43 -14.35 -3.19
C LYS A 35 1.30 -13.59 -2.48
N ALA A 36 0.99 -12.38 -2.91
CA ALA A 36 -0.10 -11.58 -2.32
C ALA A 36 -1.48 -12.24 -2.52
N ILE A 37 -1.74 -12.85 -3.67
CA ILE A 37 -2.98 -13.61 -3.93
C ILE A 37 -3.05 -14.82 -2.99
N LEU A 38 -1.97 -15.58 -2.89
CA LEU A 38 -1.91 -16.76 -2.03
C LEU A 38 -2.10 -16.39 -0.54
N GLU A 39 -1.41 -15.36 -0.06
CA GLU A 39 -1.58 -14.83 1.30
C GLU A 39 -3.04 -14.42 1.55
N SER A 40 -3.69 -13.76 0.59
CA SER A 40 -5.10 -13.37 0.74
C SER A 40 -6.06 -14.55 0.81
N ALA A 41 -5.79 -15.62 0.05
CA ALA A 41 -6.59 -16.84 0.07
C ALA A 41 -6.38 -17.61 1.40
N LEU A 42 -5.13 -17.75 1.84
CA LEU A 42 -4.79 -18.40 3.12
C LEU A 42 -5.41 -17.67 4.32
N LEU A 43 -5.36 -16.33 4.32
CA LEU A 43 -5.99 -15.54 5.38
C LEU A 43 -7.52 -15.69 5.39
N ALA A 44 -8.14 -15.89 4.24
CA ALA A 44 -9.59 -16.14 4.14
C ALA A 44 -9.99 -17.53 4.67
N GLU A 45 -9.09 -18.51 4.61
CA GLU A 45 -9.30 -19.86 5.18
C GLU A 45 -9.09 -19.88 6.70
N ILE A 46 -8.09 -19.15 7.21
CA ILE A 46 -7.75 -19.12 8.64
C ILE A 46 -8.71 -18.22 9.43
N GLY A 47 -9.21 -17.16 8.79
CA GLY A 47 -10.18 -16.24 9.36
C GLY A 47 -11.53 -16.40 8.69
N ASP A 48 -12.36 -17.26 9.28
CA ASP A 48 -13.83 -17.21 9.35
C ASP A 48 -14.49 -16.24 8.36
N HIS A 49 -15.29 -16.78 7.43
CA HIS A 49 -16.01 -16.04 6.38
C HIS A 49 -16.75 -14.82 6.94
N ARG A 50 -16.07 -13.68 7.08
CA ARG A 50 -16.70 -12.43 7.47
C ARG A 50 -16.86 -11.56 6.22
N PRO A 51 -18.09 -11.34 5.73
CA PRO A 51 -18.30 -10.41 4.64
C PRO A 51 -17.81 -9.04 5.09
N ALA A 52 -17.31 -8.27 4.13
CA ALA A 52 -16.79 -6.93 4.33
C ALA A 52 -17.89 -6.00 4.86
N THR A 53 -18.06 -5.90 6.17
CA THR A 53 -18.79 -4.82 6.83
C THR A 53 -17.78 -3.82 7.37
N HIS A 54 -17.78 -2.66 6.73
CA HIS A 54 -17.07 -1.46 7.14
C HIS A 54 -17.53 -1.03 8.54
N ALA A 55 -16.67 -1.21 9.54
CA ALA A 55 -16.81 -0.57 10.84
C ALA A 55 -15.50 0.14 11.15
N GLY A 56 -15.59 1.46 11.34
CA GLY A 56 -14.46 2.34 11.52
C GLY A 56 -13.72 2.11 12.84
N SER A 57 -12.48 2.58 12.88
CA SER A 57 -11.83 2.91 14.14
C SER A 57 -11.05 4.20 13.93
N ALA A 58 -11.50 5.20 14.66
CA ALA A 58 -10.93 6.53 14.77
C ALA A 58 -9.75 6.51 15.75
N GLY A 59 -8.76 7.37 15.49
CA GLY A 59 -7.97 8.02 16.54
C GLY A 59 -6.62 7.39 16.93
N SER A 60 -5.56 8.18 16.66
CA SER A 60 -4.31 8.35 17.44
C SER A 60 -3.37 7.12 17.56
N SER A 61 -2.05 7.21 17.46
CA SER A 61 -1.11 8.29 17.79
C SER A 61 0.13 8.23 16.89
N VAL A 62 0.68 9.42 16.61
CA VAL A 62 1.97 9.62 15.96
C VAL A 62 3.05 9.48 17.04
N TRP A 63 4.19 8.92 16.63
CA TRP A 63 5.48 8.80 17.32
C TRP A 63 5.78 7.49 18.06
N ARG A 64 6.70 6.73 17.45
CA ARG A 64 7.55 5.66 18.01
C ARG A 64 6.97 4.24 18.05
N ASN A 65 6.86 3.61 16.88
CA ASN A 65 7.21 2.19 16.63
C ASN A 65 7.04 1.87 15.13
N PRO A 66 7.82 0.94 14.53
CA PRO A 66 7.59 0.48 13.17
C PRO A 66 6.41 -0.50 13.18
N ALA A 67 5.19 0.02 13.28
CA ALA A 67 4.00 -0.77 13.00
C ALA A 67 3.98 -1.10 11.49
N PRO A 68 3.59 -2.32 11.09
CA PRO A 68 3.50 -2.69 9.69
C PRO A 68 2.54 -1.71 9.00
N LEU A 69 3.04 -1.01 7.99
CA LEU A 69 2.27 -0.10 7.16
C LEU A 69 1.00 -0.86 6.70
N ARG A 70 -0.15 -0.53 7.30
CA ARG A 70 -1.44 -0.95 6.73
C ARG A 70 -1.51 -0.26 5.37
N VAL A 71 -1.22 -1.01 4.32
CA VAL A 71 -1.33 -0.55 2.93
C VAL A 71 -2.79 -0.15 2.70
N GLY A 72 -3.05 1.15 2.80
CA GLY A 72 -4.39 1.72 2.73
C GLY A 72 -4.93 1.60 1.31
N LYS A 73 -6.12 1.00 1.17
CA LYS A 73 -6.86 0.85 -0.10
C LYS A 73 -7.41 2.19 -0.67
N LYS A 74 -6.96 3.33 -0.16
CA LYS A 74 -7.54 4.63 -0.52
C LYS A 74 -6.96 5.09 -1.87
N ARG A 75 -7.84 5.47 -2.79
CA ARG A 75 -7.42 6.08 -4.06
C ARG A 75 -6.79 7.45 -3.79
N ILE A 76 -5.84 7.86 -4.63
CA ILE A 76 -5.13 9.14 -4.52
C ILE A 76 -6.12 10.31 -4.42
N GLU A 77 -7.18 10.30 -5.21
CA GLU A 77 -8.24 11.30 -5.18
C GLU A 77 -8.96 11.38 -3.82
N GLN A 78 -9.26 10.23 -3.22
CA GLN A 78 -9.89 10.15 -1.91
C GLN A 78 -8.94 10.65 -0.81
N ILE A 79 -7.64 10.34 -0.93
CA ILE A 79 -6.62 10.86 -0.01
C ILE A 79 -6.51 12.38 -0.16
N ALA A 80 -6.52 12.91 -1.39
CA ALA A 80 -6.44 14.35 -1.63
C ALA A 80 -7.67 15.10 -1.10
N LEU A 81 -8.87 14.53 -1.27
CA LEU A 81 -10.10 15.11 -0.75
C LEU A 81 -10.12 15.09 0.79
N GLU A 82 -9.77 13.96 1.41
CA GLU A 82 -9.66 13.83 2.86
C GLU A 82 -8.59 14.77 3.43
N HIS A 83 -7.46 14.92 2.72
CA HIS A 83 -6.41 15.85 3.12
C HIS A 83 -6.87 17.31 3.05
N ARG A 84 -7.58 17.72 2.00
CA ARG A 84 -8.17 19.06 1.88
C ARG A 84 -9.22 19.34 2.94
N GLN A 85 -10.01 18.33 3.31
CA GLN A 85 -10.99 18.45 4.40
C GLN A 85 -10.31 18.56 5.76
N ARG A 86 -9.22 17.81 5.99
CA ARG A 86 -8.48 17.80 7.25
C ARG A 86 -7.62 19.04 7.45
N PHE A 87 -7.06 19.59 6.37
CA PHE A 87 -6.23 20.79 6.36
C PHE A 87 -6.81 21.83 5.40
N PRO A 88 -7.91 22.51 5.79
CA PRO A 88 -8.60 23.47 4.93
C PRO A 88 -7.80 24.77 4.73
N ARG A 89 -6.83 25.05 5.60
CA ARG A 89 -5.86 26.14 5.44
C ARG A 89 -4.47 25.54 5.23
N PRO A 90 -3.67 26.10 4.30
CA PRO A 90 -2.27 25.72 4.16
C PRO A 90 -1.56 25.84 5.50
N ILE A 91 -0.75 24.84 5.85
CA ILE A 91 0.09 24.90 7.04
C ILE A 91 1.25 25.84 6.71
N VAL A 92 1.19 27.06 7.24
CA VAL A 92 2.17 28.13 6.99
C VAL A 92 3.29 28.14 8.03
N THR A 93 3.14 27.36 9.09
CA THR A 93 4.11 27.23 10.18
C THR A 93 5.15 26.16 9.82
N GLY A 94 6.28 26.60 9.29
CA GLY A 94 7.45 25.78 9.00
C GLY A 94 8.46 26.54 8.13
N PRO A 95 9.74 26.13 8.12
CA PRO A 95 10.71 26.65 7.15
C PRO A 95 10.18 26.42 5.73
N SER A 96 10.40 27.39 4.84
CA SER A 96 9.99 27.21 3.44
C SER A 96 10.71 26.01 2.86
N ALA A 97 9.98 25.15 2.15
CA ALA A 97 10.58 24.03 1.44
C ALA A 97 11.71 24.49 0.50
N THR A 98 11.60 25.71 -0.06
CA THR A 98 12.66 26.31 -0.88
C THR A 98 13.94 26.59 -0.09
N ASP A 99 13.81 26.99 1.18
CA ASP A 99 14.96 27.34 2.01
C ASP A 99 15.68 26.08 2.46
N ILE A 100 14.93 25.02 2.80
CA ILE A 100 15.48 23.69 3.10
C ILE A 100 16.26 23.13 1.90
N ILE A 101 15.70 23.23 0.69
CA ILE A 101 16.37 22.71 -0.53
C ILE A 101 17.62 23.53 -0.86
N ARG A 102 17.61 24.85 -0.63
CA ARG A 102 18.80 25.69 -0.82
C ARG A 102 19.89 25.35 0.19
N GLU A 103 19.54 25.22 1.47
CA GLU A 103 20.48 24.85 2.53
C GLU A 103 21.15 23.50 2.26
N ASP A 104 20.38 22.50 1.83
CA ASP A 104 20.90 21.17 1.49
C ASP A 104 21.84 21.21 0.27
N ARG A 105 21.49 22.00 -0.76
CA ARG A 105 22.33 22.17 -1.95
C ARG A 105 23.62 22.94 -1.64
N ASP A 106 23.53 23.99 -0.84
CA ASP A 106 24.66 24.87 -0.56
C ASP A 106 25.62 24.27 0.49
N SER A 107 25.22 23.16 1.14
CA SER A 107 26.03 22.38 2.09
C SER A 107 26.80 21.21 1.44
N HIS A 108 26.72 21.04 0.11
CA HIS A 108 27.37 19.98 -0.67
C HIS A 108 28.25 20.53 -1.79
#